data_AF-Q4BU69-F1
#
_entry.id   AF-Q4BU69-F1
#
_cell.length_a   1.000
_cell.length_b   1.000
_cell.length_c   1.000
_cell.angle_alpha   90.00
_cell.angle_beta   90.00
_cell.angle_gamma   90.00
#
_symmetry.space_group_name_H-M   'P 1'
#
loop_
_entity.id
_entity.type
_entity.pdbx_description
1 polymer ?
#
loop_
_entity_poly.entity_id
_entity_poly.type
_entity_poly.pdbx_seq_one_letter_code
_entity_poly.pdbx_strand_id
1 'polypeptide(L)'
;MLSRQILYCGEQLQLGLHEKRTGIVCLGLQSVNSGCKKWEERYPIVAQSLKEIAEAHAQQNPTFNNPIAYTRLTAAEAIKQLRNLGYNGEEVPAASTMADILNRLGYRLRKVVKAKPKKKSRRRTLS
;
A
#
# COMPACT_ATOMS: atom_id res chain seq x y z
N MET A 1 -49.05 12.13 6.11
CA MET A 1 -48.00 11.15 5.72
C MET A 1 -47.05 11.85 4.77
N LEU A 2 -45.85 12.21 5.22
CA LEU A 2 -44.86 12.86 4.36
C LEU A 2 -44.30 11.85 3.36
N SER A 3 -44.82 11.90 2.13
CA SER A 3 -44.20 11.23 0.99
C SER A 3 -42.89 11.94 0.67
N ARG A 4 -41.78 11.37 1.13
CA ARG A 4 -40.43 11.74 0.72
C ARG A 4 -40.31 11.49 -0.79
N GLN A 5 -40.49 12.55 -1.57
CA GLN A 5 -40.12 12.57 -2.99
C GLN A 5 -38.60 12.50 -3.06
N ILE A 6 -38.04 11.28 -3.12
CA ILE A 6 -36.61 11.13 -3.39
C ILE A 6 -36.43 11.35 -4.88
N LEU A 7 -35.82 12.48 -5.22
CA LEU A 7 -35.46 12.86 -6.58
C LEU A 7 -34.30 11.96 -7.06
N TYR A 8 -34.60 10.72 -7.43
CA TYR A 8 -33.67 9.88 -8.16
C TYR A 8 -33.94 10.04 -9.66
N CYS A 9 -32.88 10.34 -10.42
CA CYS A 9 -32.91 10.34 -11.88
C CYS A 9 -33.44 8.98 -12.37
N GLY A 10 -34.54 9.00 -13.15
CA GLY A 10 -35.31 7.80 -13.49
C GLY A 10 -34.52 6.69 -14.17
N GLU A 11 -33.48 7.06 -14.92
CA GLU A 11 -32.62 6.10 -15.64
C GLU A 11 -31.86 5.16 -14.69
N GLN A 12 -31.41 5.65 -13.53
CA GLN A 12 -30.69 4.81 -12.56
C GLN A 12 -31.62 3.79 -11.86
N LEU A 13 -32.88 4.18 -11.63
CA LEU A 13 -33.88 3.28 -11.06
C LEU A 13 -34.28 2.19 -12.05
N GLN A 14 -34.43 2.52 -13.33
CA GLN A 14 -34.74 1.53 -14.37
C GLN A 14 -33.61 0.52 -14.55
N LEU A 15 -32.36 0.97 -14.57
CA LEU A 15 -31.18 0.09 -14.62
C LEU A 15 -31.15 -0.87 -13.42
N GLY A 16 -31.27 -0.37 -12.18
CA GLY A 16 -31.24 -1.22 -10.99
C GLY A 16 -32.40 -2.23 -10.92
N LEU A 17 -33.58 -1.87 -11.43
CA LEU A 17 -34.70 -2.81 -11.54
C LEU A 17 -34.47 -3.89 -12.61
N HIS A 18 -33.78 -3.54 -13.71
CA HIS A 18 -33.44 -4.49 -14.76
C HIS A 18 -32.37 -5.47 -14.28
N GLU A 19 -31.32 -4.98 -13.62
CA GLU A 19 -30.26 -5.81 -13.00
C GLU A 19 -30.86 -6.83 -12.02
N LYS A 20 -31.80 -6.39 -11.18
CA LYS A 20 -32.50 -7.28 -10.24
C LYS A 20 -33.34 -8.36 -10.94
N ARG A 21 -33.93 -8.04 -12.11
CA ARG A 21 -34.77 -8.97 -12.88
C ARG A 21 -33.95 -9.98 -13.67
N THR A 22 -32.84 -9.57 -14.26
CA THR A 22 -31.98 -10.44 -15.09
C THR A 22 -30.87 -11.13 -14.30
N GLY A 23 -30.59 -10.68 -13.08
CA GLY A 23 -29.48 -11.17 -12.26
C GLY A 23 -28.11 -10.75 -12.77
N ILE A 24 -28.05 -9.84 -13.75
CA ILE A 24 -26.82 -9.35 -14.37
C ILE A 24 -26.52 -7.97 -13.79
N VAL A 25 -25.30 -7.79 -13.28
CA VAL A 25 -24.83 -6.50 -12.77
C VAL A 25 -24.25 -5.69 -13.95
N CYS A 26 -24.86 -4.55 -14.26
CA CYS A 26 -24.38 -3.65 -15.31
C CYS A 26 -23.27 -2.77 -14.73
N LEU A 27 -22.03 -3.21 -14.87
CA LEU A 27 -20.86 -2.40 -14.51
C LEU A 27 -20.79 -1.17 -15.45
N GLY A 28 -20.98 0.02 -14.90
CA GLY A 28 -20.89 1.26 -15.67
C GLY A 28 -19.49 1.42 -16.29
N LEU A 29 -19.42 1.87 -17.55
CA LEU A 29 -18.17 2.05 -18.29
C LEU A 29 -17.14 2.93 -17.53
N GLN A 30 -17.64 3.86 -16.71
CA GLN A 30 -16.83 4.67 -15.79
C GLN A 30 -16.12 3.83 -14.71
N SER A 31 -16.73 2.78 -14.16
CA SER A 31 -16.03 1.94 -13.17
C SER A 31 -14.93 1.09 -13.80
N VAL A 32 -15.03 0.81 -15.11
CA VAL A 32 -14.09 -0.04 -15.85
C VAL A 32 -12.95 0.78 -16.45
N ASN A 33 -13.22 2.03 -16.85
CA ASN A 33 -12.28 2.86 -17.61
C ASN A 33 -11.79 4.12 -16.87
N SER A 34 -12.33 4.42 -15.68
CA SER A 34 -11.89 5.55 -14.87
C SER A 34 -10.86 5.10 -13.84
N GLY A 35 -9.59 5.22 -14.21
CA GLY A 35 -8.47 5.04 -13.29
C GLY A 35 -7.20 5.66 -13.85
N CYS A 36 -6.58 6.58 -13.11
CA CYS A 36 -5.18 6.91 -13.38
C CYS A 36 -4.35 5.64 -13.21
N LYS A 37 -3.60 5.25 -14.25
CA LYS A 37 -2.64 4.14 -14.17
C LYS A 37 -1.79 4.28 -12.92
N LYS A 38 -1.56 3.16 -12.23
CA LYS A 38 -0.72 3.19 -11.03
C LYS A 38 0.66 3.71 -11.39
N TRP A 39 1.32 4.36 -10.44
CA TRP A 39 2.68 4.87 -10.66
C TRP A 39 3.65 3.75 -11.09
N GLU A 40 3.51 2.56 -10.49
CA GLU A 40 4.28 1.36 -10.84
C GLU A 40 4.11 0.93 -12.30
N GLU A 41 2.90 1.11 -12.86
CA GLU A 41 2.58 0.77 -14.25
C GLU A 41 3.05 1.86 -15.23
N ARG A 42 3.16 3.11 -14.77
CA ARG A 42 3.67 4.23 -15.58
C ARG A 42 5.19 4.24 -15.68
N TYR A 43 5.87 3.88 -14.59
CA TYR A 43 7.33 3.94 -14.50
C TYR A 43 7.91 2.59 -14.02
N PRO A 44 7.86 1.53 -14.85
CA PRO A 44 8.29 0.19 -14.44
C PRO A 44 9.78 0.12 -14.06
N ILE A 45 10.64 0.90 -14.73
CA ILE A 45 12.09 0.94 -14.47
C ILE A 45 12.38 1.55 -13.09
N VAL A 46 11.70 2.67 -12.77
CA VAL A 46 11.85 3.36 -11.49
C VAL A 46 11.28 2.50 -10.36
N ALA A 47 10.16 1.81 -10.60
CA ALA A 47 9.57 0.88 -9.64
C ALA A 47 10.50 -0.32 -9.34
N GLN A 48 11.20 -0.84 -10.35
CA GLN A 48 12.18 -1.91 -10.16
C GLN A 48 13.39 -1.42 -9.34
N SER A 49 13.91 -0.23 -9.63
CA SER A 49 14.98 0.39 -8.83
C SER A 49 14.55 0.62 -7.38
N LEU A 50 13.31 1.07 -7.17
CA LEU A 50 12.74 1.23 -5.83
C LEU A 50 12.66 -0.11 -5.08
N LYS A 51 12.33 -1.20 -5.79
CA LYS A 51 12.28 -2.55 -5.21
C LYS A 51 13.65 -3.01 -4.75
N GLU A 52 14.69 -2.80 -5.55
CA GLU A 52 16.07 -3.15 -5.21
C GLU A 52 16.56 -2.36 -3.97
N ILE A 53 16.27 -1.07 -3.91
CA ILE A 53 16.54 -0.24 -2.72
C ILE A 53 15.78 -0.78 -1.51
N ALA A 54 14.49 -1.05 -1.66
CA ALA A 54 13.65 -1.56 -0.57
C ALA A 54 14.15 -2.92 -0.06
N GLU A 55 14.59 -3.81 -0.95
CA GLU A 55 15.12 -5.13 -0.63
C GLU A 55 16.47 -5.07 0.07
N ALA A 56 17.38 -4.17 -0.33
CA ALA A 56 18.64 -3.93 0.38
C ALA A 56 18.42 -3.44 1.82
N HIS A 57 17.32 -2.71 2.07
CA HIS A 57 16.91 -2.23 3.38
C HIS A 57 15.91 -3.15 4.10
N ALA A 58 15.46 -4.24 3.46
CA ALA A 58 14.51 -5.18 4.01
C ALA A 58 15.23 -6.14 4.95
N GLN A 59 14.66 -6.33 6.14
CA GLN A 59 15.06 -7.40 7.02
C GLN A 59 13.94 -8.43 7.06
N GLN A 60 14.29 -9.70 6.85
CA GLN A 60 13.34 -10.79 6.98
C GLN A 60 12.77 -10.81 8.39
N ASN A 61 11.45 -11.02 8.49
CA ASN A 61 10.77 -11.04 9.77
C ASN A 61 11.39 -12.14 10.66
N PRO A 62 11.98 -11.80 11.82
CA PRO A 62 12.65 -12.78 12.67
C PRO A 62 11.71 -13.87 13.19
N THR A 63 10.39 -13.63 13.19
CA THR A 63 9.40 -14.59 13.68
C THR A 63 8.86 -15.49 12.55
N PHE A 64 9.21 -15.29 11.28
CA PHE A 64 8.76 -16.10 10.12
C PHE A 64 7.23 -16.36 9.98
N ASN A 65 6.39 -15.71 10.79
CA ASN A 65 4.94 -15.96 10.82
C ASN A 65 4.19 -15.39 9.61
N ASN A 66 4.83 -14.53 8.80
CA ASN A 66 4.19 -13.88 7.67
C ASN A 66 5.25 -13.53 6.60
N PRO A 67 4.95 -13.70 5.29
CA PRO A 67 5.79 -13.25 4.18
C PRO A 67 6.02 -11.73 4.07
N ILE A 68 5.43 -10.88 4.93
CA ILE A 68 5.68 -9.43 4.91
C ILE A 68 7.15 -9.11 5.20
N ALA A 69 7.80 -8.42 4.26
CA ALA A 69 9.13 -7.83 4.43
C ALA A 69 9.02 -6.51 5.20
N TYR A 70 9.73 -6.42 6.33
CA TYR A 70 9.82 -5.17 7.07
C TYR A 70 11.03 -4.38 6.59
N THR A 71 10.78 -3.15 6.17
CA THR A 71 11.84 -2.24 5.74
C THR A 71 12.12 -1.20 6.81
N ARG A 72 13.39 -0.80 6.90
CA ARG A 72 13.81 0.39 7.66
C ARG A 72 13.72 1.67 6.82
N LEU A 73 13.43 1.51 5.54
CA LEU A 73 13.40 2.56 4.55
C LEU A 73 12.19 3.47 4.77
N THR A 74 12.45 4.73 5.13
CA THR A 74 11.40 5.74 5.14
C THR A 74 11.10 6.23 3.72
N ALA A 75 9.88 6.71 3.47
CA ALA A 75 9.50 7.27 2.16
C ALA A 75 10.42 8.44 1.73
N ALA A 76 10.88 9.25 2.70
CA ALA A 76 11.81 10.35 2.42
C ALA A 76 13.21 9.86 2.02
N GLU A 77 13.71 8.78 2.63
CA GLU A 77 14.98 8.16 2.24
C GLU A 77 14.87 7.48 0.87
N ALA A 78 13.76 6.80 0.58
CA ALA A 78 13.50 6.23 -0.74
C ALA A 78 13.55 7.31 -1.83
N ILE A 79 12.90 8.46 -1.60
CA ILE A 79 12.94 9.62 -2.50
C ILE A 79 14.36 10.15 -2.69
N LYS A 80 15.15 10.26 -1.61
CA LYS A 80 16.55 10.71 -1.70
C LYS A 80 17.40 9.73 -2.51
N GLN A 81 17.24 8.43 -2.31
CA GLN A 81 17.99 7.43 -3.07
C GLN A 81 17.61 7.41 -4.54
N LEU A 82 16.32 7.55 -4.88
CA LEU A 82 15.90 7.70 -6.27
C LEU A 82 16.50 8.96 -6.92
N ARG A 83 16.56 10.08 -6.20
CA ARG A 83 17.24 11.29 -6.70
C ARG A 83 18.75 11.09 -6.90
N ASN A 84 19.40 10.33 -6.02
CA ASN A 84 20.83 10.00 -6.16
C ASN A 84 21.11 9.11 -7.37
N LEU A 85 20.14 8.29 -7.80
CA LEU A 85 20.21 7.50 -9.03
C LEU A 85 19.98 8.35 -10.31
N GLY A 86 19.65 9.64 -10.15
CA GLY A 86 19.46 10.57 -11.28
C GLY A 86 18.04 10.64 -11.82
N TYR A 87 17.04 10.08 -11.14
CA TYR A 87 15.64 10.18 -11.56
C TYR A 87 15.10 11.61 -11.38
N ASN A 88 14.36 12.10 -12.38
CA ASN A 88 13.83 13.45 -12.39
C ASN A 88 12.70 13.63 -11.38
N GLY A 89 12.47 14.88 -10.94
CA GLY A 89 11.42 15.19 -9.97
C GLY A 89 10.00 14.82 -10.43
N GLU A 90 9.77 14.71 -11.73
CA GLU A 90 8.50 14.28 -12.36
C GLU A 90 8.23 12.78 -12.17
N GLU A 91 9.30 11.97 -12.13
CA GLU A 91 9.23 10.52 -11.98
C GLU A 91 9.16 10.12 -10.51
N VAL A 92 9.69 10.98 -9.63
CA VAL A 92 9.72 10.76 -8.18
C VAL A 92 8.39 11.20 -7.55
N PRO A 93 7.60 10.28 -6.99
CA PRO A 93 6.32 10.62 -6.40
C PRO A 93 6.48 11.40 -5.08
N ALA A 94 5.42 12.08 -4.67
CA ALA A 94 5.36 12.73 -3.36
C ALA A 94 5.52 11.71 -2.22
N ALA A 95 5.95 12.16 -1.04
CA ALA A 95 6.25 11.29 0.10
C ALA A 95 5.07 10.42 0.55
N SER A 96 3.84 10.93 0.50
CA SER A 96 2.63 10.17 0.80
C SER A 96 2.41 9.05 -0.22
N THR A 97 2.45 9.38 -1.51
CA THR A 97 2.30 8.42 -2.61
C THR A 97 3.41 7.38 -2.59
N MET A 98 4.64 7.76 -2.25
CA MET A 98 5.76 6.83 -2.06
C MET A 98 5.49 5.82 -0.94
N ALA A 99 4.94 6.27 0.19
CA ALA A 99 4.54 5.37 1.27
C ALA A 99 3.44 4.39 0.82
N ASP A 100 2.46 4.86 0.06
CA ASP A 100 1.40 4.00 -0.49
C ASP A 100 1.94 2.97 -1.48
N ILE A 101 2.89 3.36 -2.34
CA ILE A 101 3.59 2.46 -3.28
C ILE A 101 4.35 1.40 -2.50
N LEU A 102 5.16 1.78 -1.51
CA LEU A 102 5.89 0.83 -0.67
C LEU A 102 4.95 -0.15 0.05
N ASN A 103 3.82 0.33 0.56
CA ASN A 103 2.80 -0.51 1.18
C ASN A 103 2.17 -1.51 0.18
N ARG A 104 1.91 -1.09 -1.06
CA ARG A 104 1.38 -1.96 -2.14
C ARG A 104 2.39 -3.02 -2.58
N LEU A 105 3.66 -2.67 -2.64
CA LEU A 105 4.78 -3.60 -2.89
C LEU A 105 5.05 -4.56 -1.73
N GLY A 106 4.35 -4.40 -0.60
CA GLY A 106 4.45 -5.29 0.57
C GLY A 106 5.53 -4.90 1.58
N TYR A 107 6.14 -3.73 1.43
CA TYR A 107 7.16 -3.20 2.33
C TYR A 107 6.52 -2.33 3.41
N ARG A 108 6.42 -2.86 4.63
CA ARG A 108 5.87 -2.11 5.76
C ARG A 108 6.97 -1.55 6.64
N LEU A 109 6.91 -0.26 6.92
CA LEU A 109 7.84 0.39 7.84
C LEU A 109 7.66 -0.18 9.26
N ARG A 110 8.74 -0.72 9.82
CA ARG A 110 8.80 -1.08 11.25
C ARG A 110 10.01 -0.42 11.89
N LYS A 111 9.80 0.18 13.06
CA LYS A 111 10.92 0.53 13.92
C LYS A 111 11.55 -0.75 14.42
N VAL A 112 12.82 -0.96 14.10
CA VAL A 112 13.59 -2.08 14.62
C VAL A 112 13.73 -1.90 16.13
N VAL A 113 13.03 -2.71 16.89
CA VAL A 113 13.25 -2.82 18.33
C VAL A 113 14.49 -3.67 18.50
N LYS A 114 15.62 -3.06 18.87
CA LYS A 114 16.80 -3.81 19.30
C LYS A 114 16.40 -4.72 20.46
N ALA A 115 16.88 -5.97 20.44
CA ALA A 115 16.64 -6.93 21.50
C ALA A 115 17.06 -6.31 22.85
N LYS A 116 16.11 -6.19 23.79
CA LYS A 116 16.44 -5.81 25.16
C LYS A 116 17.07 -7.05 25.82
N PRO A 117 18.36 -7.02 26.22
CA PRO A 117 18.98 -8.18 26.85
C PRO A 117 18.23 -8.48 28.16
N LYS A 118 17.69 -9.71 28.27
CA LYS A 118 17.05 -10.15 29.52
C LYS A 118 18.15 -10.34 30.57
N LYS A 119 18.18 -9.46 31.56
CA LYS A 119 19.08 -9.56 32.72
C LYS A 119 18.80 -10.90 33.42
N LYS A 120 19.81 -11.77 33.53
CA LYS A 120 19.72 -13.02 34.30
C LYS A 120 19.56 -12.66 35.79
N SER A 121 18.49 -13.10 36.45
CA SER A 121 18.40 -13.01 37.91
C SER A 121 19.41 -13.99 38.53
N ARG A 122 20.03 -13.59 39.66
CA ARG A 122 20.92 -14.48 40.41
C ARG A 122 20.07 -15.64 40.96
N ARG A 123 20.46 -16.89 40.69
CA ARG A 123 19.84 -18.06 41.34
C ARG A 123 20.08 -17.91 42.85
N ARG A 124 19.03 -18.07 43.67
CA ARG A 124 19.20 -18.27 45.12
C ARG A 124 19.85 -19.63 45.31
N THR A 125 21.10 -19.65 45.74
CA THR A 125 21.73 -20.83 46.31
C THR A 125 21.00 -21.14 47.62
N LEU A 126 20.49 -22.35 47.77
CA LEU A 126 19.99 -22.85 49.05
C LEU A 126 21.22 -23.11 49.93
N SER A 127 21.32 -22.37 51.03
CA SER A 127 22.30 -22.59 52.11
C SER A 127 21.77 -23.62 53.09
#